data_AF-A0A962HME4-F1
#
_entry.id   AF-A0A962HME4-F1
#
_cell.length_a   1.000
_cell.length_b   1.000
_cell.length_c   1.000
_cell.angle_alpha   90.00
_cell.angle_beta   90.00
_cell.angle_gamma   90.00
#
_symmetry.space_group_name_H-M   'P 1'
#
loop_
_entity.id
_entity.type
_entity.pdbx_description
1 polymer ?
#
loop_
_entity_poly.entity_id
_entity_poly.type
_entity_poly.pdbx_seq_one_letter_code
_entity_poly.pdbx_strand_id
1 'polypeptide(L)'
;VNDKRARTTAAFLKRVHQHCPVNIRIILTDNGKEFTDRFTANGEREPTGKQAFDQVCTGLTIEHRLIPLRHPQTNGMVERFNGRIAQLTRTTYFANATEMETALKQYLRLYNHHMVQRNLGHRTPIQALKDWQRKQPELFNRRVYDHSGLDT
;
A
#
# COMPACT_ATOMS: atom_id res chain seq x y z
N VAL A 1 -14.33 -3.39 -8.00
CA VAL A 1 -13.70 -2.05 -8.10
C VAL A 1 -13.52 -1.74 -9.58
N ASN A 2 -14.34 -0.84 -10.13
CA ASN A 2 -14.37 -0.59 -11.58
C ASN A 2 -13.57 0.65 -12.01
N ASP A 3 -12.95 1.36 -11.08
CA ASP A 3 -12.10 2.51 -11.38
C ASP A 3 -10.61 2.16 -11.23
N LYS A 4 -9.97 1.84 -12.37
CA LYS A 4 -8.52 1.64 -12.49
C LYS A 4 -7.83 2.83 -13.16
N ARG A 5 -8.35 4.04 -12.99
CA ARG A 5 -7.78 5.25 -13.61
C ARG A 5 -6.56 5.72 -12.81
N ALA A 6 -5.52 6.14 -13.52
CA ALA A 6 -4.31 6.71 -12.93
C ALA A 6 -4.58 7.82 -11.90
N ARG A 7 -5.59 8.67 -12.16
CA ARG A 7 -6.01 9.75 -11.25
C ARG A 7 -6.46 9.25 -9.87
N THR A 8 -7.11 8.09 -9.83
CA THR A 8 -7.68 7.52 -8.60
C THR A 8 -6.57 6.93 -7.74
N THR A 9 -5.63 6.23 -8.38
CA THR A 9 -4.39 5.75 -7.77
C THR A 9 -3.50 6.90 -7.28
N ALA A 10 -3.38 7.97 -8.06
CA ALA A 10 -2.63 9.17 -7.67
C ALA A 10 -3.26 9.86 -6.44
N ALA A 11 -4.59 9.97 -6.38
CA ALA A 11 -5.28 10.49 -5.21
C ALA A 11 -5.11 9.59 -3.98
N PHE A 12 -5.08 8.27 -4.16
CA PHE A 12 -4.75 7.32 -3.11
C PHE A 12 -3.33 7.54 -2.58
N LEU A 13 -2.33 7.69 -3.46
CA LEU A 13 -0.96 7.98 -3.05
C LEU A 13 -0.85 9.28 -2.24
N LYS A 14 -1.53 10.36 -2.64
CA LYS A 14 -1.56 11.60 -1.84
C LYS A 14 -2.07 11.35 -0.43
N ARG A 15 -3.14 10.56 -0.27
CA ARG A 15 -3.67 10.19 1.06
C ARG A 15 -2.70 9.32 1.85
N VAL A 16 -2.03 8.36 1.21
CA VAL A 16 -1.00 7.53 1.85
C VAL A 16 0.15 8.40 2.33
N HIS A 17 0.70 9.27 1.49
CA HIS A 17 1.77 10.19 1.87
C HIS A 17 1.37 11.09 3.05
N GLN A 18 0.13 11.58 3.08
CA GLN A 18 -0.39 12.38 4.17
C GLN A 18 -0.54 11.64 5.50
N HIS A 19 -0.62 10.31 5.53
CA HIS A 19 -0.88 9.54 6.76
C HIS A 19 0.24 8.56 7.12
N CYS A 20 1.13 8.24 6.20
CA CYS A 20 2.24 7.34 6.42
C CYS A 20 3.21 7.95 7.44
N PRO A 21 3.55 7.25 8.53
CA PRO A 21 4.47 7.78 9.54
C PRO A 21 5.93 7.78 9.07
N VAL A 22 6.23 7.09 7.96
CA VAL A 22 7.57 6.94 7.37
C VAL A 22 7.70 7.87 6.16
N ASN A 23 8.89 8.45 6.00
CA ASN A 23 9.28 9.19 4.80
C ASN A 23 9.38 8.23 3.61
N ILE A 24 8.38 8.27 2.73
CA ILE A 24 8.34 7.45 1.52
C ILE A 24 9.37 8.02 0.54
N ARG A 25 10.43 7.26 0.23
CA ARG A 25 11.44 7.65 -0.75
C ARG A 25 11.24 6.98 -2.11
N ILE A 26 10.80 5.72 -2.08
CA ILE A 26 10.67 4.89 -3.28
C ILE A 26 9.30 4.20 -3.21
N ILE A 27 8.60 4.18 -4.35
CA ILE A 27 7.44 3.33 -4.58
C ILE A 27 7.77 2.37 -5.71
N LEU A 28 7.53 1.09 -5.47
CA LEU A 28 7.71 0.02 -6.44
C LEU A 28 6.33 -0.53 -6.85
N THR A 29 6.01 -0.51 -8.14
CA THR A 29 4.75 -1.07 -8.67
C THR A 29 5.00 -2.04 -9.81
N ASP A 30 3.98 -2.81 -10.15
CA ASP A 30 3.93 -3.48 -11.44
C ASP A 30 3.75 -2.48 -12.59
N ASN A 31 3.72 -3.01 -13.81
CA ASN A 31 3.57 -2.21 -15.02
C ASN A 31 2.08 -2.01 -15.40
N GLY A 32 1.17 -2.04 -14.42
CA GLY A 32 -0.24 -1.78 -14.61
C GLY A 32 -0.49 -0.36 -15.14
N LYS A 33 -1.51 -0.23 -15.99
CA LYS A 33 -1.88 1.05 -16.66
C LYS A 33 -2.30 2.15 -15.68
N GLU A 34 -2.67 1.77 -14.46
CA GLU A 34 -2.97 2.69 -13.36
C GLU A 34 -1.71 3.36 -12.78
N PHE A 35 -0.54 2.73 -12.91
CA PHE A 35 0.73 3.22 -12.36
C PHE A 35 1.62 3.85 -13.43
N THR A 36 1.62 3.31 -14.65
CA THR A 36 2.53 3.76 -15.72
C THR A 36 1.91 3.68 -17.10
N ASP A 37 2.46 4.48 -18.01
CA ASP A 37 2.08 4.57 -19.41
C ASP A 37 3.04 3.80 -20.33
N ARG A 38 3.87 2.94 -19.74
CA ARG A 38 4.84 2.06 -20.41
C ARG A 38 4.21 1.21 -21.53
N PHE A 39 3.00 0.70 -21.31
CA PHE A 39 2.28 -0.11 -22.28
C PHE A 39 1.19 0.69 -23.00
N THR A 40 1.25 0.70 -24.32
CA THR A 40 0.31 1.39 -25.21
C THR A 40 -0.28 0.42 -26.23
N ALA A 41 -1.30 0.87 -26.98
CA ALA A 41 -1.86 0.10 -28.09
C ALA A 41 -0.81 -0.26 -29.16
N ASN A 42 0.27 0.53 -29.26
CA ASN A 42 1.35 0.35 -30.24
C ASN A 42 2.55 -0.44 -29.68
N GLY A 43 2.41 -1.06 -28.50
CA GLY A 43 3.47 -1.83 -27.85
C GLY A 43 4.07 -1.16 -26.62
N GLU A 44 5.28 -1.57 -26.28
CA GLU A 44 6.04 -1.10 -25.12
C GLU A 44 6.85 0.16 -25.46
N ARG A 45 6.92 1.09 -24.52
CA ARG A 45 7.81 2.26 -24.57
C ARG A 45 8.36 2.59 -23.20
N GLU A 46 9.39 3.43 -23.17
CA GLU A 46 9.83 4.03 -21.92
C GLU A 46 8.70 4.85 -21.27
N PRO A 47 8.52 4.79 -19.94
CA PRO A 47 7.55 5.60 -19.23
C PRO A 47 7.80 7.09 -19.49
N THR A 48 6.76 7.87 -19.81
CA THR A 48 6.97 9.31 -20.09
C THR A 48 7.11 10.16 -18.84
N GLY A 49 6.71 9.62 -17.68
CA GLY A 49 6.55 10.39 -16.45
C GLY A 49 5.35 11.36 -16.46
N LYS A 50 4.54 11.40 -17.54
CA LYS A 50 3.40 12.33 -17.66
C LYS A 50 2.10 11.77 -17.10
N GLN A 51 2.09 10.50 -16.68
CA GLN A 51 0.91 9.92 -16.05
C GLN A 51 0.64 10.58 -14.70
N ALA A 52 -0.64 10.67 -14.31
CA ALA A 52 -1.04 11.30 -13.05
C ALA A 52 -0.34 10.69 -11.81
N PHE A 53 -0.04 9.38 -11.83
CA PHE A 53 0.68 8.71 -10.75
C PHE A 53 2.15 9.15 -10.70
N ASP A 54 2.87 9.11 -11.84
CA ASP A 54 4.25 9.59 -11.96
C ASP A 54 4.41 11.06 -11.57
N GLN A 55 3.47 11.92 -11.99
CA GLN A 55 3.46 13.34 -11.63
C GLN A 55 3.32 13.55 -10.12
N VAL A 56 2.47 12.77 -9.44
CA VAL A 56 2.34 12.83 -7.99
C VAL A 56 3.60 12.32 -7.29
N CYS A 57 4.20 11.22 -7.75
CA CYS A 57 5.47 10.74 -7.23
C CYS A 57 6.54 11.84 -7.34
N THR A 58 6.68 12.45 -8.50
CA THR A 58 7.64 13.54 -8.76
C THR A 58 7.39 14.76 -7.85
N GLY A 59 6.13 15.21 -7.75
CA GLY A 59 5.75 16.34 -6.91
C GLY A 59 5.92 16.09 -5.41
N LEU A 60 5.96 14.83 -4.97
CA LEU A 60 6.23 14.43 -3.59
C LEU A 60 7.69 14.03 -3.35
N THR A 61 8.56 14.19 -4.35
CA THR A 61 9.98 13.75 -4.30
C THR A 61 10.11 12.25 -3.97
N ILE A 62 9.19 11.45 -4.51
CA ILE A 62 9.18 9.99 -4.41
C ILE A 62 9.67 9.43 -5.75
N GLU A 63 10.71 8.60 -5.69
CA GLU A 63 11.17 7.85 -6.85
C GLU A 63 10.16 6.73 -7.17
N HIS A 64 9.63 6.74 -8.39
CA HIS A 64 8.76 5.66 -8.87
C HIS A 64 9.58 4.63 -9.65
N ARG A 65 9.60 3.39 -9.17
CA ARG A 65 10.26 2.25 -9.80
C ARG A 65 9.23 1.25 -10.30
N LEU A 66 9.44 0.73 -11.50
CA LEU A 66 8.66 -0.37 -12.05
C LEU A 66 9.40 -1.68 -11.81
N ILE A 67 8.68 -2.74 -11.45
CA ILE A 67 9.27 -4.08 -11.42
C ILE A 67 9.71 -4.48 -12.84
N PRO A 68 10.82 -5.22 -12.98
CA PRO A 68 11.21 -5.75 -14.27
C PRO A 68 10.16 -6.73 -14.80
N LEU A 69 9.99 -6.77 -16.13
CA LEU A 69 9.02 -7.66 -16.76
C LEU A 69 9.34 -9.12 -16.47
N ARG A 70 8.30 -9.93 -16.22
CA ARG A 70 8.42 -11.37 -15.92
C ARG A 70 9.15 -11.69 -14.61
N HIS A 71 9.14 -10.76 -13.64
CA HIS A 71 9.61 -11.00 -12.27
C HIS A 71 8.45 -10.98 -11.24
N PRO A 72 7.56 -11.98 -11.25
CA PRO A 72 6.39 -12.02 -10.37
C PRO A 72 6.78 -12.05 -8.87
N GLN A 73 7.96 -12.59 -8.56
CA GLN A 73 8.44 -12.69 -7.17
C GLN A 73 8.58 -11.33 -6.48
N THR A 74 8.89 -10.26 -7.24
CA THR A 74 9.06 -8.90 -6.72
C THR A 74 7.75 -8.35 -6.12
N ASN A 75 6.60 -8.86 -6.58
CA ASN A 75 5.28 -8.47 -6.11
C ASN A 75 4.72 -9.42 -5.02
N GLY A 76 5.47 -10.46 -4.65
CA GLY A 76 4.97 -11.55 -3.82
C GLY A 76 4.51 -11.13 -2.42
N MET A 77 5.04 -10.05 -1.85
CA MET A 77 4.57 -9.55 -0.55
C MET A 77 3.15 -8.98 -0.62
N VAL A 78 2.88 -8.11 -1.59
CA VAL A 78 1.56 -7.51 -1.75
C VAL A 78 0.55 -8.53 -2.26
N GLU A 79 0.96 -9.47 -3.12
CA GLU A 79 0.10 -10.56 -3.57
C GLU A 79 -0.31 -11.48 -2.42
N ARG A 80 0.61 -11.84 -1.52
CA ARG A 80 0.26 -12.61 -0.31
C ARG A 80 -0.69 -11.84 0.60
N PHE A 81 -0.48 -10.54 0.77
CA PHE A 81 -1.39 -9.70 1.57
C PHE A 81 -2.79 -9.63 0.95
N ASN A 82 -2.86 -9.38 -0.36
CA ASN A 82 -4.11 -9.36 -1.12
C ASN A 82 -4.82 -10.72 -1.08
N GLY A 83 -4.08 -11.82 -1.11
CA GLY A 83 -4.62 -13.17 -0.95
C GLY A 83 -5.33 -13.39 0.38
N ARG A 84 -4.80 -12.84 1.49
CA ARG A 84 -5.46 -12.90 2.81
C ARG A 84 -6.76 -12.10 2.83
N ILE A 85 -6.77 -10.90 2.22
CA ILE A 85 -8.01 -10.10 2.07
C ILE A 85 -9.02 -10.84 1.19
N ALA A 86 -8.58 -11.41 0.08
CA ALA A 86 -9.44 -12.17 -0.82
C ALA A 86 -10.09 -13.36 -0.09
N GLN A 87 -9.35 -14.04 0.79
CA GLN A 87 -9.89 -15.12 1.62
C GLN A 87 -11.00 -14.61 2.56
N LEU A 88 -10.79 -13.50 3.26
CA LEU A 88 -11.82 -12.85 4.09
C LEU A 88 -13.08 -12.57 3.26
N THR A 89 -12.92 -11.96 2.08
CA THR A 89 -14.06 -11.60 1.24
C THR A 89 -14.75 -12.79 0.58
N ARG A 90 -14.06 -13.92 0.39
CA ARG A 90 -14.65 -15.15 -0.18
C ARG A 90 -15.39 -16.00 0.85
N THR A 91 -15.03 -15.87 2.13
CA THR A 91 -15.58 -16.68 3.23
C THR A 91 -16.66 -15.96 4.02
N THR A 92 -16.94 -14.69 3.69
CA THR A 92 -17.91 -13.84 4.40
C THR A 92 -18.94 -13.30 3.42
N TYR A 93 -20.23 -13.43 3.75
CA TYR A 93 -21.29 -12.74 3.04
C TYR A 93 -21.44 -11.31 3.59
N PHE A 94 -21.60 -10.33 2.70
CA PHE A 94 -21.86 -8.94 3.05
C PHE A 94 -23.17 -8.50 2.39
N ALA A 95 -24.11 -7.99 3.17
CA ALA A 95 -25.38 -7.50 2.66
C ALA A 95 -25.22 -6.19 1.86
N ASN A 96 -24.19 -5.40 2.18
CA ASN A 96 -23.92 -4.12 1.53
C ASN A 96 -22.44 -3.71 1.63
N ALA A 97 -22.07 -2.61 0.95
CA ALA A 97 -20.71 -2.11 0.93
C ALA A 97 -20.20 -1.64 2.30
N THR A 98 -21.10 -1.12 3.17
CA THR A 98 -20.76 -0.65 4.51
C THR A 98 -20.31 -1.79 5.42
N GLU A 99 -20.97 -2.95 5.33
CA GLU A 99 -20.55 -4.15 6.06
C GLU A 99 -19.18 -4.64 5.60
N MET A 100 -18.94 -4.68 4.28
CA MET A 100 -17.62 -5.02 3.75
C MET A 100 -16.54 -4.04 4.22
N GLU A 101 -16.82 -2.73 4.20
CA GLU A 101 -15.91 -1.71 4.70
C GLU A 101 -15.59 -1.91 6.19
N THR A 102 -16.61 -2.22 7.00
CA THR A 102 -16.46 -2.48 8.43
C THR A 102 -15.58 -3.71 8.68
N ALA A 103 -15.84 -4.81 7.96
CA ALA A 103 -15.02 -6.02 8.07
C ALA A 103 -13.56 -5.78 7.64
N LEU A 104 -13.33 -5.00 6.58
CA LEU A 104 -11.99 -4.62 6.14
C LEU A 104 -11.26 -3.75 7.18
N LYS A 105 -11.95 -2.80 7.83
CA LYS A 105 -11.40 -1.98 8.92
C LYS A 105 -11.05 -2.84 10.14
N GLN A 106 -11.91 -3.77 10.52
CA GLN A 106 -11.64 -4.71 11.61
C GLN A 106 -10.44 -5.60 11.29
N TYR A 107 -10.36 -6.14 10.08
CA TYR A 107 -9.22 -6.93 9.63
C TYR A 107 -7.93 -6.10 9.65
N LEU A 108 -7.97 -4.84 9.21
CA LEU A 108 -6.82 -3.92 9.27
C LEU A 108 -6.32 -3.74 10.71
N ARG A 109 -7.23 -3.54 11.68
CA ARG A 109 -6.89 -3.43 13.11
C ARG A 109 -6.27 -4.73 13.62
N LEU A 110 -6.90 -5.87 13.34
CA LEU A 110 -6.39 -7.19 13.72
C LEU A 110 -5.00 -7.45 13.15
N TYR A 111 -4.81 -7.20 11.86
CA TYR A 111 -3.54 -7.41 11.17
C TYR A 111 -2.42 -6.57 11.77
N ASN A 112 -2.67 -5.27 12.00
CA ASN A 112 -1.65 -4.33 12.45
C ASN A 112 -1.34 -4.41 13.95
N HIS A 113 -2.32 -4.74 14.79
CA HIS A 113 -2.19 -4.68 16.25
C HIS A 113 -2.15 -6.04 16.95
N HIS A 114 -2.70 -7.10 16.36
CA HIS A 114 -2.91 -8.37 17.05
C HIS A 114 -2.28 -9.58 16.34
N MET A 115 -2.05 -9.52 15.02
CA MET A 115 -1.44 -10.62 14.28
C MET A 115 0.08 -10.47 14.20
N VAL A 116 0.80 -11.33 14.93
CA VAL A 116 2.26 -11.43 14.84
C VAL A 116 2.69 -11.96 13.47
N GLN A 117 3.72 -11.34 12.89
CA GLN A 117 4.27 -11.73 11.60
C GLN A 117 5.66 -12.36 11.78
N ARG A 118 5.84 -13.58 11.26
CA ARG A 118 7.12 -14.31 11.36
C ARG A 118 8.27 -13.53 10.72
N ASN A 119 8.04 -12.90 9.57
CA ASN A 119 9.03 -12.09 8.86
C ASN A 119 9.38 -10.77 9.57
N LEU A 120 8.65 -10.39 10.62
CA LEU A 120 8.95 -9.24 11.48
C LEU A 120 9.55 -9.68 12.83
N GLY A 121 10.09 -10.91 12.91
CA GLY A 121 10.65 -11.45 14.15
C GLY A 121 9.59 -11.71 15.21
N HIS A 122 8.44 -12.28 14.82
CA HIS A 122 7.31 -12.59 15.69
C HIS A 122 6.67 -11.36 16.37
N ARG A 123 6.64 -10.23 15.66
CA ARG A 123 6.02 -8.98 16.11
C ARG A 123 4.83 -8.60 15.25
N THR A 124 3.91 -7.82 15.82
CA THR A 124 2.85 -7.17 15.03
C THR A 124 3.45 -6.04 14.19
N PRO A 125 2.83 -5.67 13.06
CA PRO A 125 3.30 -4.55 12.24
C PRO A 125 3.52 -3.25 13.02
N ILE A 126 2.63 -2.92 13.96
CA ILE A 126 2.76 -1.70 14.79
C ILE A 126 3.92 -1.81 15.78
N GLN A 127 4.13 -2.98 16.40
CA GLN A 127 5.30 -3.19 17.26
C GLN A 127 6.61 -3.02 16.46
N ALA A 128 6.67 -3.60 15.26
CA ALA A 128 7.83 -3.46 14.39
C ALA A 128 8.07 -2.00 13.98
N LEU A 129 7.02 -1.25 13.63
CA LEU A 129 7.13 0.18 13.30
C LEU A 129 7.59 1.03 14.49
N LYS A 130 7.06 0.79 15.69
CA LYS A 130 7.50 1.50 16.92
C LYS A 130 8.97 1.24 17.23
N ASP A 131 9.40 -0.02 17.09
CA ASP A 131 10.80 -0.38 17.28
C ASP A 131 11.71 0.25 16.23
N TRP A 132 11.27 0.32 14.98
CA TRP A 132 12.03 0.97 13.93
C TRP A 132 12.13 2.48 14.17
N GLN A 133 11.02 3.14 14.55
CA GLN A 133 11.02 4.56 14.92
C GLN A 133 11.98 4.87 16.06
N ARG A 134 12.10 3.99 17.06
CA ARG A 134 13.07 4.15 18.15
C ARG A 134 14.52 4.02 17.68
N LYS A 135 14.79 3.15 16.69
CA LYS A 135 16.14 2.88 16.18
C LYS A 135 16.61 3.89 15.12
N GLN A 136 15.69 4.39 14.29
CA GLN A 136 15.95 5.26 13.15
C GLN A 136 14.87 6.36 13.07
N PRO A 137 14.81 7.28 14.05
CA PRO A 137 13.76 8.29 14.14
C PRO A 137 13.72 9.23 12.93
N GLU A 138 14.85 9.46 12.27
CA GLU A 138 15.01 10.31 11.08
C GLU A 138 14.24 9.78 9.85
N LEU A 139 13.90 8.49 9.83
CA LEU A 139 13.07 7.92 8.77
C LEU A 139 11.59 8.21 8.96
N PHE A 140 11.18 8.72 10.12
CA PHE A 140 9.80 8.97 10.46
C PHE A 140 9.51 10.47 10.46
N ASN A 141 8.36 10.85 9.93
CA ASN A 141 7.87 12.23 9.94
C ASN A 141 6.77 12.45 10.98
N ARG A 142 6.25 11.37 11.59
CA ARG A 142 5.18 11.40 12.59
C ARG A 142 5.30 10.22 13.56
N ARG A 143 4.66 10.34 14.72
CA ARG A 143 4.58 9.25 15.70
C ARG A 143 3.77 8.08 15.15
N VAL A 144 4.24 6.86 15.40
CA VAL A 144 3.48 5.64 15.12
C VAL A 144 2.44 5.44 16.23
N TYR A 145 1.18 5.82 15.96
CA TYR A 145 0.09 5.70 16.92
C TYR A 145 -0.42 4.25 17.06
N ASP A 146 -0.83 3.91 18.27
CA ASP A 146 -1.57 2.69 18.53
C ASP A 146 -3.06 2.96 18.36
N HIS A 147 -3.66 2.51 17.25
CA HIS A 147 -5.12 2.55 17.07
C HIS A 147 -5.83 1.42 17.85
N SER A 148 -5.13 0.77 18.80
CA SER A 148 -5.73 -0.26 19.66
C SER A 148 -6.57 0.31 20.79
N GLY A 149 -6.42 1.59 21.14
CA GLY A 149 -7.32 2.28 22.06
C GLY A 149 -8.66 2.60 21.40
N LEU A 150 -9.77 2.27 22.08
CA LEU A 150 -11.05 2.91 21.79
C LEU A 150 -10.86 4.42 21.99
N ASP A 151 -11.33 5.23 21.04
CA ASP A 151 -11.60 6.63 21.33
C ASP A 151 -12.62 6.64 22.48
N THR A 152 -12.17 7.02 23.69
CA THR A 152 -13.06 7.42 24.78
C THR A 152 -13.44 8.88 24.61
#